data_AF-A0A016V1X0-F1
#
_entry.id   AF-A0A016V1X0-F1
#
_cell.length_a   1.000
_cell.length_b   1.000
_cell.length_c   1.000
_cell.angle_alpha   90.00
_cell.angle_beta   90.00
_cell.angle_gamma   90.00
#
_symmetry.space_group_name_H-M   'P 1'
#
loop_
_entity.id
_entity.type
_entity.pdbx_description
1 polymer ?
#
loop_
_entity_poly.entity_id
_entity_poly.type
_entity_poly.pdbx_seq_one_letter_code
_entity_poly.pdbx_strand_id
1 'polypeptide(L)'
;MVTVALVVELVSTVLSLLCLPINVLFVYVIMKESHKQHAPFSSSFFRLCIHLSVADIMMTIFATIFFKFPIFGVFPESFYEENWSVVPVAGVNYLGHSQAIGIIFIAVNRFTAVYFPVKHKQRWWTPSVTTVLMILQWTIPLLFIVPLFFTEFTFVMDRSTGSVTFTAKDAAFHKVYFVGLAILDGMVINIIVSALYIAIFIRVQTHVVVRKPGELAMRLALSAFIIFISYCTLGIFSVLAAMTPPEDAWMYRTLWFVVNDVLCASNAPVLLALNKPIPPMAFTCPTLTQKTYPHLSSAARTLEGCSRDAHMNRPITAQQRTSCHAAGERHPIKINPPLA
;
A
#
# COMPACT_ATOMS: atom_id res chain seq x y z
N MET A 1 -20.04 -1.43 -29.03
CA MET A 1 -18.86 -1.26 -28.15
C MET A 1 -19.07 -0.16 -27.12
N VAL A 2 -19.56 1.02 -27.51
CA VAL A 2 -19.89 2.14 -26.60
C VAL A 2 -20.70 1.73 -25.36
N THR A 3 -21.78 0.94 -25.54
CA THR A 3 -22.61 0.46 -24.42
C THR A 3 -21.83 -0.38 -23.41
N VAL A 4 -20.89 -1.21 -23.86
CA VAL A 4 -20.12 -2.09 -22.96
C VAL A 4 -19.16 -1.26 -22.11
N ALA A 5 -18.44 -0.31 -22.72
CA ALA A 5 -17.52 0.55 -21.98
C ALA A 5 -18.24 1.42 -20.94
N LEU A 6 -19.41 1.97 -21.29
CA LEU A 6 -20.26 2.70 -20.35
C LEU A 6 -20.75 1.85 -19.19
N VAL A 7 -21.16 0.60 -19.45
CA VAL A 7 -21.57 -0.33 -18.39
C VAL A 7 -20.38 -0.66 -17.49
N VAL A 8 -19.19 -0.91 -18.05
CA VAL A 8 -17.97 -1.16 -17.27
C VAL A 8 -17.62 0.05 -16.39
N GLU A 9 -17.67 1.26 -16.95
CA GLU A 9 -17.39 2.49 -16.19
C GLU A 9 -18.41 2.73 -15.09
N LEU A 10 -19.71 2.52 -15.36
CA LEU A 10 -20.77 2.62 -14.36
C LEU A 10 -20.54 1.63 -13.22
N VAL A 11 -20.27 0.36 -13.54
CA VAL A 11 -20.00 -0.68 -12.55
C VAL A 11 -18.75 -0.31 -11.73
N SER A 12 -17.68 0.14 -12.38
CA SER A 12 -16.44 0.57 -11.69
C SER A 12 -16.68 1.78 -10.78
N THR A 13 -17.48 2.74 -11.23
CA THR A 13 -17.88 3.91 -10.44
C THR A 13 -18.65 3.50 -9.19
N VAL A 14 -19.66 2.65 -9.34
CA VAL A 14 -20.47 2.15 -8.22
C VAL A 14 -19.58 1.38 -7.22
N LEU A 15 -18.72 0.49 -7.71
CA LEU A 15 -17.78 -0.24 -6.85
C LEU A 15 -16.83 0.70 -6.11
N SER A 16 -16.28 1.70 -6.78
CA SER A 16 -15.39 2.71 -6.18
C SER A 16 -16.08 3.50 -5.07
N LEU A 17 -17.32 3.93 -5.31
CA LEU A 17 -18.13 4.65 -4.33
C LEU A 17 -18.48 3.78 -3.12
N LEU A 18 -18.70 2.47 -3.32
CA LEU A 18 -18.89 1.52 -2.22
C LEU A 18 -17.60 1.23 -1.44
N CYS A 19 -16.44 1.27 -2.09
CA CYS A 19 -15.13 1.11 -1.45
C CYS A 19 -14.68 2.34 -0.66
N LEU A 20 -15.12 3.54 -1.05
CA LEU A 20 -14.78 4.79 -0.37
C LEU A 20 -15.08 4.78 1.15
N PRO A 21 -16.30 4.43 1.63
CA PRO A 21 -16.56 4.36 3.07
C PRO A 21 -15.73 3.30 3.78
N ILE A 22 -15.36 2.21 3.10
CA ILE A 22 -14.47 1.17 3.65
C ILE A 22 -13.06 1.75 3.88
N ASN A 23 -12.52 2.48 2.90
CA ASN A 23 -11.22 3.16 3.03
C ASN A 23 -11.25 4.23 4.14
N VAL A 24 -12.32 5.01 4.24
CA VAL A 24 -12.49 6.02 5.31
C VAL A 24 -12.57 5.35 6.69
N LEU A 25 -13.37 4.29 6.82
CA LEU A 25 -13.48 3.52 8.06
C LEU A 25 -12.14 2.91 8.45
N PHE A 26 -11.40 2.38 7.48
CA PHE A 26 -10.06 1.83 7.69
C PHE A 26 -9.10 2.87 8.27
N VAL A 27 -9.02 4.05 7.65
CA VAL A 27 -8.19 5.16 8.16
C VAL A 27 -8.62 5.57 9.56
N TYR A 28 -9.94 5.74 9.78
CA TYR A 28 -10.49 6.10 11.09
C TYR A 28 -10.13 5.08 12.17
N VAL A 29 -10.30 3.78 11.91
CA VAL A 29 -9.99 2.70 12.85
C VAL A 29 -8.51 2.69 13.20
N ILE A 30 -7.61 2.80 12.20
CA ILE A 30 -6.17 2.82 12.47
C ILE A 30 -5.79 4.07 13.28
N MET A 31 -6.30 5.25 12.90
CA MET A 31 -6.03 6.49 13.65
C MET A 31 -6.50 6.38 15.10
N LYS A 32 -7.74 5.95 15.32
CA LYS A 32 -8.32 5.78 16.66
C LYS A 32 -7.53 4.79 17.51
N GLU A 33 -7.17 3.63 16.95
CA GLU A 33 -6.39 2.64 17.68
C GLU A 33 -4.95 3.10 17.90
N SER A 34 -4.35 3.85 16.97
CA SER A 34 -2.97 4.36 17.09
C SER A 34 -2.78 5.33 18.27
N HIS A 35 -3.85 5.99 18.72
CA HIS A 35 -3.81 6.91 19.86
C HIS A 35 -3.71 6.23 21.22
N LYS A 36 -4.04 4.93 21.34
CA LYS A 36 -3.95 4.23 22.63
C LYS A 36 -2.48 4.01 23.01
N GLN A 37 -2.12 4.34 24.25
CA GLN A 37 -0.78 4.07 24.77
C GLN A 37 -0.49 2.56 24.68
N HIS A 38 0.59 2.18 23.97
CA HIS A 38 0.96 0.79 23.62
C HIS A 38 0.15 0.10 22.51
N ALA A 39 -0.51 0.86 21.64
CA ALA A 39 -1.21 0.26 20.52
C ALA A 39 -0.25 -0.38 19.48
N PRO A 40 -0.56 -1.60 18.98
CA PRO A 40 0.19 -2.22 17.89
C PRO A 40 0.11 -1.42 16.57
N PHE A 41 -0.85 -0.49 16.47
CA PHE A 41 -1.08 0.36 15.30
C PHE A 41 -0.22 1.63 15.26
N SER A 42 0.65 1.85 16.25
CA SER A 42 1.54 3.01 16.31
C SER A 42 2.80 2.90 15.44
N SER A 43 3.00 1.75 14.76
CA SER A 43 4.19 1.49 13.96
C SER A 43 4.28 2.38 12.70
N SER A 44 5.51 2.58 12.22
CA SER A 44 5.79 3.34 10.98
C SER A 44 5.01 2.81 9.78
N PHE A 45 4.85 1.49 9.70
CA PHE A 45 4.07 0.83 8.66
C PHE A 45 2.62 1.35 8.60
N PHE A 46 1.90 1.35 9.73
CA PHE A 46 0.51 1.79 9.74
C PHE A 46 0.36 3.27 9.44
N ARG A 47 1.33 4.08 9.84
CA ARG A 47 1.36 5.50 9.46
C ARG A 47 1.50 5.67 7.94
N LEU A 48 2.40 4.93 7.29
CA LEU A 48 2.52 4.95 5.83
C LEU A 48 1.23 4.48 5.16
N CYS A 49 0.59 3.42 5.67
CA CYS A 49 -0.69 2.94 5.16
C CYS A 49 -1.80 3.99 5.28
N ILE A 50 -1.86 4.75 6.38
CA ILE A 50 -2.83 5.85 6.52
C ILE A 50 -2.63 6.86 5.39
N HIS A 51 -1.39 7.31 5.13
CA HIS A 51 -1.14 8.29 4.07
C HIS A 51 -1.43 7.76 2.68
N LEU A 52 -1.10 6.49 2.40
CA LEU A 52 -1.49 5.85 1.14
C LEU A 52 -3.02 5.80 1.00
N SER A 53 -3.74 5.38 2.03
CA SER A 53 -5.21 5.35 1.99
C SER A 53 -5.83 6.74 1.87
N VAL A 54 -5.22 7.79 2.44
CA VAL A 54 -5.65 9.18 2.20
C VAL A 54 -5.45 9.56 0.73
N ALA A 55 -4.33 9.20 0.12
CA ALA A 55 -4.10 9.41 -1.31
C ALA A 55 -5.12 8.64 -2.17
N ASP A 56 -5.43 7.38 -1.82
CA ASP A 56 -6.46 6.57 -2.48
C ASP A 56 -7.86 7.21 -2.39
N ILE A 57 -8.24 7.71 -1.21
CA ILE A 57 -9.52 8.41 -0.98
C ILE A 57 -9.57 9.69 -1.82
N MET A 58 -8.53 10.52 -1.76
CA MET A 58 -8.45 11.76 -2.53
C MET A 58 -8.51 11.48 -4.03
N MET A 59 -7.75 10.49 -4.51
CA MET A 59 -7.75 10.08 -5.91
C MET A 59 -9.13 9.61 -6.36
N THR A 60 -9.80 8.77 -5.56
CA THR A 60 -11.13 8.25 -5.87
C THR A 60 -12.16 9.38 -5.97
N ILE A 61 -12.17 10.30 -4.98
CA ILE A 61 -13.10 11.45 -4.98
C ILE A 61 -12.81 12.35 -6.18
N PHE A 62 -11.53 12.69 -6.40
CA PHE A 62 -11.12 13.59 -7.46
C PHE A 62 -11.44 13.03 -8.85
N ALA A 63 -11.08 11.78 -9.12
CA ALA A 63 -11.39 11.11 -10.39
C ALA A 63 -12.90 11.00 -10.61
N THR A 64 -13.66 10.69 -9.56
CA THR A 64 -15.13 10.58 -9.66
C THR A 64 -15.77 11.92 -10.04
N ILE A 65 -15.38 13.02 -9.37
CA ILE A 65 -15.92 14.35 -9.64
C ILE A 65 -15.53 14.83 -11.03
N PHE A 66 -14.23 14.77 -11.37
CA PHE A 66 -13.75 15.47 -12.58
C PHE A 66 -13.78 14.63 -13.86
N PHE A 67 -13.90 13.30 -13.77
CA PHE A 67 -13.84 12.42 -14.94
C PHE A 67 -15.07 11.53 -15.07
N LYS A 68 -15.61 10.99 -13.97
CA LYS A 68 -16.74 10.04 -14.05
C LYS A 68 -18.10 10.70 -14.11
N PHE A 69 -18.37 11.66 -13.23
CA PHE A 69 -19.64 12.40 -13.23
C PHE A 69 -19.96 13.10 -14.57
N PRO A 70 -18.99 13.69 -15.29
CA PRO A 70 -19.21 14.21 -16.64
C PRO A 70 -19.67 13.15 -17.64
N ILE A 71 -19.15 11.93 -17.56
CA ILE A 71 -19.57 10.81 -18.42
C ILE A 71 -21.07 10.54 -18.28
N PHE A 72 -21.60 10.73 -17.07
CA PHE A 72 -23.02 10.56 -16.77
C PHE A 72 -23.85 11.83 -16.97
N GLY A 73 -23.28 12.90 -17.52
CA GLY A 73 -23.98 14.16 -17.79
C GLY A 73 -24.36 14.94 -16.53
N VAL A 74 -23.67 14.72 -15.41
CA VAL A 74 -23.96 15.41 -14.13
C VAL A 74 -23.56 16.89 -14.17
N PHE A 75 -22.50 17.21 -14.91
CA PHE A 75 -21.99 18.58 -15.06
C PHE A 75 -22.28 19.14 -16.47
N PRO A 76 -22.59 20.44 -16.60
CA PRO A 76 -22.76 21.07 -17.91
C PRO A 76 -21.41 21.19 -18.64
N GLU A 77 -21.43 21.26 -19.98
CA GLU A 77 -20.22 21.42 -20.82
C GLU A 77 -19.39 22.65 -20.39
N SER A 78 -20.07 23.74 -19.98
CA SER A 78 -19.43 24.99 -19.51
C SER A 78 -18.57 24.83 -18.26
N PHE A 79 -18.75 23.77 -17.47
CA PHE A 79 -17.91 23.49 -16.30
C PHE A 79 -16.43 23.31 -16.68
N TYR A 80 -16.15 22.91 -17.92
CA TYR A 80 -14.80 22.63 -18.44
C TYR A 80 -14.27 23.70 -19.41
N GLU A 81 -15.11 24.65 -19.83
CA GLU A 81 -14.73 25.69 -20.81
C GLU A 81 -13.91 26.83 -20.19
N GLU A 82 -13.89 26.97 -18.86
CA GLU A 82 -13.07 27.97 -18.17
C GLU A 82 -11.58 27.57 -18.07
N ASN A 83 -10.70 28.52 -17.73
CA ASN A 83 -9.22 28.38 -17.60
C ASN A 83 -8.72 27.31 -16.60
N TRP A 84 -9.60 26.44 -16.10
CA TRP A 84 -9.34 25.37 -15.13
C TRP A 84 -9.08 24.01 -15.80
N SER A 85 -9.01 23.92 -17.13
CA SER A 85 -8.86 22.65 -17.87
C SER A 85 -7.60 21.84 -17.49
N VAL A 86 -6.55 22.50 -17.00
CA VAL A 86 -5.32 21.83 -16.51
C VAL A 86 -5.53 21.12 -15.16
N VAL A 87 -6.46 21.59 -14.32
CA VAL A 87 -6.62 21.12 -12.94
C VAL A 87 -7.00 19.65 -12.85
N PRO A 88 -7.98 19.12 -13.62
CA PRO A 88 -8.27 17.69 -13.64
C PRO A 88 -7.06 16.83 -13.99
N VAL A 89 -6.30 17.23 -15.03
CA VAL A 89 -5.12 16.49 -15.48
C VAL A 89 -4.02 16.53 -14.44
N ALA A 90 -3.69 17.72 -13.93
CA ALA A 90 -2.68 17.89 -12.90
C ALA A 90 -3.05 17.15 -11.61
N GLY A 91 -4.31 17.23 -11.18
CA GLY A 91 -4.78 16.58 -9.96
C GLY A 91 -4.70 15.05 -10.02
N VAL A 92 -5.16 14.44 -11.12
CA VAL A 92 -5.05 12.98 -11.31
C VAL A 92 -3.58 12.53 -11.34
N ASN A 93 -2.72 13.24 -12.08
CA ASN A 93 -1.31 12.89 -12.13
C ASN A 93 -0.65 13.07 -10.75
N TYR A 94 -0.91 14.19 -10.07
CA TYR A 94 -0.39 14.46 -8.73
C TYR A 94 -0.75 13.36 -7.72
N LEU A 95 -2.04 12.99 -7.68
CA LEU A 95 -2.52 11.98 -6.74
C LEU A 95 -2.01 10.58 -7.11
N GLY A 96 -2.00 10.23 -8.39
CA GLY A 96 -1.44 8.97 -8.88
C GLY A 96 0.03 8.78 -8.51
N HIS A 97 0.86 9.82 -8.70
CA HIS A 97 2.27 9.79 -8.30
C HIS A 97 2.44 9.76 -6.77
N SER A 98 1.57 10.48 -6.04
CA SER A 98 1.56 10.43 -4.57
C SER A 98 1.27 9.02 -4.05
N GLN A 99 0.36 8.28 -4.69
CA GLN A 99 0.08 6.87 -4.38
C GLN A 99 1.28 5.99 -4.69
N ALA A 100 1.89 6.16 -5.87
CA ALA A 100 3.00 5.33 -6.32
C ALA A 100 4.23 5.48 -5.41
N ILE A 101 4.55 6.70 -4.99
CA ILE A 101 5.62 6.97 -4.02
C ILE A 101 5.29 6.35 -2.64
N GLY A 102 4.03 6.46 -2.20
CA GLY A 102 3.56 5.83 -0.96
C GLY A 102 3.76 4.30 -0.98
N ILE A 103 3.46 3.65 -2.10
CA ILE A 103 3.66 2.21 -2.30
C ILE A 103 5.14 1.84 -2.24
N ILE A 104 6.03 2.62 -2.86
CA ILE A 104 7.48 2.41 -2.77
C ILE A 104 7.93 2.50 -1.30
N PHE A 105 7.49 3.49 -0.54
CA PHE A 105 7.86 3.61 0.87
C PHE A 105 7.37 2.43 1.71
N ILE A 106 6.16 1.93 1.44
CA ILE A 106 5.66 0.71 2.09
C ILE A 106 6.52 -0.51 1.72
N ALA A 107 6.87 -0.67 0.44
CA ALA A 107 7.72 -1.77 -0.02
C ALA A 107 9.10 -1.73 0.65
N VAL A 108 9.74 -0.55 0.73
CA VAL A 108 11.01 -0.36 1.43
C VAL A 108 10.86 -0.63 2.94
N ASN A 109 9.78 -0.16 3.56
CA ASN A 109 9.48 -0.45 4.96
C ASN A 109 9.44 -1.96 5.23
N ARG A 110 8.72 -2.71 4.39
CA ARG A 110 8.64 -4.17 4.49
C ARG A 110 9.96 -4.86 4.20
N PHE A 111 10.68 -4.43 3.17
CA PHE A 111 11.99 -4.96 2.81
C PHE A 111 12.96 -4.85 3.99
N THR A 112 13.05 -3.66 4.55
CA THR A 112 13.96 -3.41 5.67
C THR A 112 13.56 -4.14 6.95
N ALA A 113 12.27 -4.34 7.21
CA ALA A 113 11.80 -5.13 8.35
C ALA A 113 12.23 -6.59 8.27
N VAL A 114 12.25 -7.17 7.06
CA VAL A 114 12.59 -8.58 6.83
C VAL A 114 14.11 -8.79 6.77
N TYR A 115 14.85 -7.91 6.08
CA TYR A 115 16.30 -8.07 5.92
C TYR A 115 17.11 -7.55 7.09
N PHE A 116 16.65 -6.48 7.75
CA PHE A 116 17.43 -5.77 8.77
C PHE A 116 16.59 -5.48 10.03
N PRO A 117 15.99 -6.49 10.68
CA PRO A 117 14.99 -6.29 11.74
C PRO A 117 15.49 -5.43 12.92
N VAL A 118 16.76 -5.62 13.33
CA VAL A 118 17.36 -4.85 14.44
C VAL A 118 17.51 -3.37 14.06
N LYS A 119 18.07 -3.07 12.89
CA LYS A 119 18.26 -1.69 12.40
C LYS A 119 16.93 -1.02 12.06
N HIS A 120 15.99 -1.78 11.52
CA HIS A 120 14.63 -1.33 11.20
C HIS A 120 13.96 -0.76 12.45
N LYS A 121 13.97 -1.51 13.55
CA LYS A 121 13.34 -1.11 14.82
C LYS A 121 14.06 0.04 15.52
N GLN A 122 15.39 0.04 15.50
CA GLN A 122 16.17 1.00 16.30
C GLN A 122 16.46 2.32 15.58
N ARG A 123 16.66 2.31 14.26
CA ARG A 123 17.29 3.44 13.56
C ARG A 123 16.57 3.92 12.31
N TRP A 124 16.06 3.02 11.48
CA TRP A 124 15.61 3.40 10.14
C TRP A 124 14.20 3.99 10.09
N TRP A 125 13.31 3.58 10.99
CA TRP A 125 11.91 3.99 10.98
C TRP A 125 11.52 4.77 12.22
N THR A 126 12.33 5.76 12.56
CA THR A 126 11.97 6.72 13.61
C THR A 126 10.78 7.58 13.16
N PRO A 127 10.04 8.20 14.11
CA PRO A 127 8.95 9.10 13.77
C PRO A 127 9.38 10.21 12.82
N SER A 128 10.55 10.82 13.04
CA SER A 128 11.09 11.88 12.19
C SER A 128 11.35 11.43 10.75
N VAL A 129 11.96 10.26 10.54
CA VAL A 129 12.17 9.72 9.19
C VAL A 129 10.83 9.47 8.51
N THR A 130 9.87 8.90 9.24
CA THR A 130 8.54 8.62 8.69
C THR A 130 7.84 9.92 8.28
N THR A 131 7.90 10.97 9.10
CA THR A 131 7.36 12.30 8.78
C THR A 131 8.03 12.92 7.54
N VAL A 132 9.36 12.82 7.42
CA VAL A 132 10.07 13.29 6.22
C VAL A 132 9.60 12.55 4.98
N LEU A 133 9.49 11.22 5.05
CA LEU A 133 8.97 10.42 3.93
C LEU A 133 7.53 10.83 3.56
N MET A 134 6.67 11.11 4.54
CA MET A 134 5.32 11.63 4.26
C MET A 134 5.37 12.97 3.53
N ILE A 135 6.22 13.90 3.97
CA ILE A 135 6.38 15.20 3.28
C ILE A 135 6.87 14.98 1.84
N LEU A 136 7.85 14.09 1.64
CA LEU A 136 8.36 13.73 0.31
C LEU A 136 7.28 13.12 -0.57
N GLN A 137 6.42 12.26 -0.03
CA GLN A 137 5.30 11.65 -0.76
C GLN A 137 4.40 12.69 -1.42
N TRP A 138 4.13 13.82 -0.75
CA TRP A 138 3.25 14.87 -1.27
C TRP A 138 3.99 15.95 -2.04
N THR A 139 5.27 16.19 -1.75
CA THR A 139 6.04 17.27 -2.40
C THR A 139 6.69 16.83 -3.71
N ILE A 140 7.19 15.59 -3.82
CA ILE A 140 7.81 15.10 -5.05
C ILE A 140 6.85 15.13 -6.25
N PRO A 141 5.56 14.72 -6.12
CA PRO A 141 4.59 14.80 -7.20
C PRO A 141 4.39 16.18 -7.79
N LEU A 142 4.67 17.25 -7.03
CA LEU A 142 4.64 18.62 -7.55
C LEU A 142 5.63 18.80 -8.71
N LEU A 143 6.82 18.18 -8.61
CA LEU A 143 7.84 18.27 -9.66
C LEU A 143 7.37 17.65 -10.98
N PHE A 144 6.56 16.58 -10.92
CA PHE A 144 6.04 15.91 -12.12
C PHE A 144 4.93 16.71 -12.79
N ILE A 145 4.10 17.43 -12.03
CA ILE A 145 2.98 18.20 -12.60
C ILE A 145 3.37 19.63 -13.04
N VAL A 146 4.51 20.17 -12.57
CA VAL A 146 4.95 21.52 -12.94
C VAL A 146 4.96 21.76 -14.46
N PRO A 147 5.48 20.84 -15.31
CA PRO A 147 5.43 20.99 -16.77
C PRO A 147 4.01 21.19 -17.34
N LEU A 148 2.97 20.65 -16.69
CA LEU A 148 1.58 20.78 -17.16
C LEU A 148 1.09 22.23 -17.14
N PHE A 149 1.61 23.06 -16.24
CA PHE A 149 1.21 24.47 -16.15
C PHE A 149 1.83 25.36 -17.24
N PHE A 150 2.80 24.84 -17.99
CA PHE A 150 3.44 25.55 -19.11
C PHE A 150 2.87 25.16 -20.47
N THR A 151 1.82 24.34 -20.51
CA THR A 151 1.13 23.98 -21.75
C THR A 151 -0.35 24.29 -21.65
N GLU A 152 -0.96 24.64 -22.78
CA GLU A 152 -2.40 24.78 -22.88
C GLU A 152 -3.04 23.41 -23.13
N PHE A 153 -4.12 23.12 -22.41
CA PHE A 153 -4.92 21.91 -22.57
C PHE A 153 -6.26 22.24 -23.22
N THR A 154 -6.61 21.47 -24.25
CA THR A 154 -7.95 21.45 -24.85
C THR A 154 -8.74 20.29 -24.29
N PHE A 155 -10.00 20.57 -24.02
CA PHE A 155 -10.99 19.60 -23.58
C PHE A 155 -11.80 19.13 -24.78
N VAL A 156 -11.87 17.82 -24.97
CA VAL A 156 -12.69 17.19 -26.01
C VAL A 156 -13.67 16.25 -25.30
N MET A 157 -14.95 16.64 -25.31
CA MET A 157 -16.04 15.79 -24.85
C MET A 157 -16.63 15.05 -26.03
N ASP A 158 -16.58 13.72 -25.97
CA ASP A 158 -17.25 12.90 -26.95
C ASP A 158 -18.74 12.79 -26.59
N ARG A 159 -19.60 13.43 -27.39
CA ARG A 159 -21.06 13.42 -27.18
C ARG A 159 -21.70 12.04 -27.25
N SER A 160 -21.06 11.08 -27.92
CA SER A 160 -21.60 9.73 -28.04
C SER A 160 -21.36 8.87 -26.80
N THR A 161 -20.27 9.12 -26.08
CA THR A 161 -19.87 8.38 -24.88
C THR A 161 -19.99 9.21 -23.60
N GLY A 162 -20.16 10.53 -23.69
CA GLY A 162 -19.98 11.46 -22.58
C GLY A 162 -18.52 11.53 -22.09
N SER A 163 -17.59 10.82 -22.74
CA SER A 163 -16.22 10.71 -22.26
C SER A 163 -15.46 12.02 -22.40
N VAL A 164 -14.64 12.29 -21.39
CA VAL A 164 -13.81 13.48 -21.33
C VAL A 164 -12.39 13.09 -21.67
N THR A 165 -11.84 13.73 -22.70
CA THR A 165 -10.43 13.64 -23.05
C THR A 165 -9.75 15.00 -22.96
N PHE A 166 -8.60 14.98 -22.30
CA PHE A 166 -7.68 16.11 -22.22
C PHE A 166 -6.50 15.85 -23.14
N THR A 167 -6.24 16.83 -24.02
CA THR A 167 -5.15 16.81 -24.98
C THR A 167 -4.39 18.12 -24.86
N ALA A 168 -3.06 18.06 -24.86
CA ALA A 168 -2.26 19.28 -24.88
C ALA A 168 -2.28 19.84 -26.30
N LYS A 169 -2.35 21.17 -26.46
CA LYS A 169 -2.34 21.79 -27.79
C LYS A 169 -1.06 21.45 -28.57
N ASP A 170 0.06 21.34 -27.87
CA ASP A 170 1.31 20.83 -28.43
C ASP A 170 1.32 19.30 -28.40
N ALA A 171 1.17 18.69 -29.58
CA ALA A 171 1.18 17.24 -29.76
C ALA A 171 2.54 16.60 -29.40
N ALA A 172 3.65 17.32 -29.58
CA ALA A 172 4.97 16.81 -29.22
C ALA A 172 5.11 16.77 -27.68
N PHE A 173 4.73 17.85 -27.00
CA PHE A 173 4.66 17.88 -25.53
C PHE A 173 3.75 16.76 -25.01
N HIS A 174 2.54 16.61 -25.56
CA HIS A 174 1.59 15.58 -25.14
C HIS A 174 2.24 14.19 -25.19
N LYS A 175 2.81 13.82 -26.34
CA LYS A 175 3.43 12.51 -26.53
C LYS A 175 4.61 12.30 -25.59
N VAL A 176 5.57 13.23 -25.55
CA VAL A 176 6.78 13.09 -24.72
C VAL A 176 6.42 13.01 -23.24
N TYR A 177 5.52 13.88 -22.77
CA TYR A 177 5.13 13.92 -21.37
C TYR A 177 4.38 12.65 -20.95
N PHE A 178 3.29 12.29 -21.64
CA PHE A 178 2.47 11.14 -21.23
C PHE A 178 3.17 9.80 -21.46
N VAL A 179 3.99 9.65 -22.51
CA VAL A 179 4.83 8.46 -22.68
C VAL A 179 5.92 8.40 -21.60
N GLY A 180 6.54 9.54 -21.27
CA GLY A 180 7.53 9.63 -20.19
C GLY A 180 6.95 9.20 -18.83
N LEU A 181 5.75 9.70 -18.50
CA LEU A 181 5.02 9.28 -17.31
C LEU A 181 4.63 7.80 -17.35
N ALA A 182 4.17 7.31 -18.50
CA ALA A 182 3.81 5.89 -18.65
C ALA A 182 5.02 4.96 -18.43
N ILE A 183 6.21 5.36 -18.87
CA ILE A 183 7.46 4.62 -18.60
C ILE A 183 7.81 4.69 -17.11
N LEU A 184 7.70 5.87 -16.50
CA LEU A 184 7.98 6.06 -15.08
C LEU A 184 7.05 5.18 -14.22
N ASP A 185 5.74 5.36 -14.36
CA ASP A 185 4.73 4.68 -13.55
C ASP A 185 4.61 3.20 -13.92
N GLY A 186 4.61 2.89 -15.21
CA GLY A 186 4.41 1.54 -15.72
C GLY A 186 5.62 0.62 -15.64
N MET A 187 6.83 1.15 -15.78
CA MET A 187 8.04 0.33 -15.80
C MET A 187 8.92 0.58 -14.57
N VAL A 188 9.34 1.82 -14.33
CA VAL A 188 10.36 2.11 -13.30
C VAL A 188 9.83 1.74 -11.91
N ILE A 189 8.63 2.23 -11.55
CA ILE A 189 8.02 1.96 -10.25
C ILE A 189 7.78 0.45 -10.08
N ASN A 190 7.24 -0.20 -11.11
CA ASN A 190 7.01 -1.63 -11.08
C ASN A 190 8.27 -2.46 -10.90
N ILE A 191 9.36 -2.12 -11.58
CA ILE A 191 10.64 -2.82 -11.44
C ILE A 191 11.16 -2.68 -10.01
N ILE A 192 11.13 -1.47 -9.44
CA ILE A 192 11.59 -1.21 -8.07
C ILE A 192 10.74 -2.01 -7.07
N VAL A 193 9.42 -1.89 -7.14
CA VAL A 193 8.50 -2.55 -6.22
C VAL A 193 8.61 -4.07 -6.34
N SER A 194 8.65 -4.61 -7.57
CA SER A 194 8.80 -6.04 -7.82
C SER A 194 10.12 -6.58 -7.30
N ALA A 195 11.24 -5.88 -7.54
CA ALA A 195 12.54 -6.30 -7.04
C ALA A 195 12.55 -6.37 -5.51
N LEU A 196 11.98 -5.38 -4.82
CA LEU A 196 11.86 -5.38 -3.36
C LEU A 196 10.99 -6.54 -2.85
N TYR A 197 9.83 -6.79 -3.46
CA TYR A 197 8.94 -7.87 -3.03
C TYR A 197 9.48 -9.26 -3.35
N ILE A 198 10.13 -9.45 -4.50
CA ILE A 198 10.84 -10.70 -4.85
C ILE A 198 11.93 -10.97 -3.82
N ALA A 199 12.74 -9.96 -3.46
CA ALA A 199 13.75 -10.10 -2.44
C ALA A 199 13.14 -10.49 -1.08
N ILE A 200 12.06 -9.82 -0.65
CA ILE A 200 11.34 -10.19 0.58
C ILE A 200 10.87 -11.64 0.52
N PHE A 201 10.26 -12.05 -0.60
CA PHE A 201 9.73 -13.40 -0.78
C PHE A 201 10.83 -14.46 -0.65
N ILE A 202 11.95 -14.29 -1.35
CA ILE A 202 13.10 -15.20 -1.28
C ILE A 202 13.61 -15.30 0.16
N ARG A 203 13.74 -14.16 0.87
CA ARG A 203 14.23 -14.15 2.25
C ARG A 203 13.28 -14.85 3.22
N VAL A 204 11.97 -14.65 3.07
CA VAL A 204 10.95 -15.29 3.92
C VAL A 204 10.96 -16.81 3.70
N GLN A 205 11.08 -17.28 2.46
CA GLN A 205 11.12 -18.71 2.14
C GLN A 205 12.40 -19.40 2.65
N THR A 206 13.54 -18.71 2.63
CA THR A 206 14.85 -19.32 2.94
C THR A 206 15.23 -19.29 4.41
N HIS A 207 14.86 -18.24 5.15
CA HIS A 207 15.45 -17.99 6.48
C HIS A 207 14.46 -17.96 7.66
N VAL A 208 13.15 -17.85 7.42
CA VAL A 208 12.21 -17.61 8.50
C VAL A 208 11.43 -18.89 8.83
N VAL A 209 11.84 -19.57 9.90
CA VAL A 209 11.10 -20.69 10.50
C VAL A 209 9.89 -20.14 11.26
N VAL A 210 8.90 -19.62 10.55
CA VAL A 210 7.60 -19.26 11.14
C VAL A 210 6.76 -20.51 11.28
N ARG A 211 5.85 -20.54 12.26
CA ARG A 211 4.87 -21.63 12.43
C ARG A 211 3.92 -21.79 11.23
N LYS A 212 3.81 -20.77 10.36
CA LYS A 212 3.05 -20.73 9.08
C LYS A 212 3.65 -19.70 8.09
N PRO A 213 4.87 -19.91 7.57
CA PRO A 213 5.55 -18.90 6.74
C PRO A 213 4.85 -18.74 5.39
N GLY A 214 4.27 -19.82 4.86
CA GLY A 214 3.53 -19.82 3.60
C GLY A 214 2.30 -18.90 3.59
N GLU A 215 1.54 -18.81 4.68
CA GLU A 215 0.34 -17.96 4.74
C GLU A 215 0.73 -16.47 4.65
N LEU A 216 1.74 -16.04 5.42
CA LEU A 216 2.23 -14.65 5.37
C LEU A 216 2.91 -14.33 4.04
N ALA A 217 3.73 -15.24 3.51
CA ALA A 217 4.40 -15.07 2.22
C ALA A 217 3.39 -14.97 1.07
N MET A 218 2.37 -15.82 1.04
CA MET A 218 1.31 -15.80 0.03
C MET A 218 0.52 -14.49 0.08
N ARG A 219 0.21 -13.99 1.28
CA ARG A 219 -0.48 -12.71 1.48
C ARG A 219 0.32 -11.52 0.94
N LEU A 220 1.62 -11.47 1.26
CA LEU A 220 2.51 -10.43 0.78
C LEU A 220 2.70 -10.53 -0.75
N ALA A 221 2.86 -11.75 -1.27
CA ALA A 221 3.00 -12.00 -2.70
C ALA A 221 1.73 -11.59 -3.47
N LEU A 222 0.54 -11.88 -2.93
CA LEU A 222 -0.73 -11.48 -3.53
C LEU A 222 -0.86 -9.95 -3.62
N SER A 223 -0.56 -9.23 -2.53
CA SER A 223 -0.58 -7.77 -2.52
C SER A 223 0.41 -7.18 -3.52
N ALA A 224 1.64 -7.71 -3.56
CA ALA A 224 2.67 -7.28 -4.51
C ALA A 224 2.26 -7.56 -5.97
N PHE A 225 1.64 -8.71 -6.22
CA PHE A 225 1.17 -9.13 -7.53
C PHE A 225 0.03 -8.26 -8.04
N ILE A 226 -0.94 -7.91 -7.19
CA ILE A 226 -2.03 -6.99 -7.52
C ILE A 226 -1.45 -5.62 -7.89
N ILE A 227 -0.57 -5.06 -7.04
CA ILE A 227 0.08 -3.77 -7.31
C ILE A 227 0.84 -3.82 -8.65
N PHE A 228 1.63 -4.87 -8.88
CA PHE A 228 2.39 -5.05 -10.11
C PHE A 228 1.49 -5.09 -11.35
N ILE A 229 0.45 -5.92 -11.35
CA ILE A 229 -0.48 -6.02 -12.48
C ILE A 229 -1.18 -4.68 -12.72
N SER A 230 -1.67 -4.04 -11.66
CA SER A 230 -2.37 -2.75 -11.77
C SER A 230 -1.47 -1.68 -12.39
N TYR A 231 -0.26 -1.46 -11.86
CA TYR A 231 0.65 -0.45 -12.44
C TYR A 231 1.12 -0.81 -13.84
N CYS A 232 1.35 -2.10 -14.13
CA CYS A 232 1.77 -2.53 -15.47
C CYS A 232 0.67 -2.21 -16.49
N THR A 233 -0.57 -2.50 -16.11
CA THR A 233 -1.76 -2.23 -16.93
C THR A 233 -2.00 -0.72 -17.07
N LEU A 234 -1.85 0.07 -16.00
CA LEU A 234 -1.92 1.54 -16.05
C LEU A 234 -0.86 2.12 -17.00
N GLY A 235 0.37 1.60 -16.95
CA GLY A 235 1.45 1.99 -17.87
C GLY A 235 1.10 1.68 -19.32
N ILE A 236 0.65 0.46 -19.60
CA ILE A 236 0.23 0.04 -20.95
C ILE A 236 -0.88 0.95 -21.48
N PHE A 237 -1.95 1.17 -20.69
CA PHE A 237 -3.05 2.05 -21.12
C PHE A 237 -2.63 3.49 -21.28
N SER A 238 -1.66 3.98 -20.48
CA SER A 238 -1.11 5.32 -20.64
C SER A 238 -0.31 5.47 -21.95
N VAL A 239 0.50 4.47 -22.31
CA VAL A 239 1.20 4.44 -23.61
C VAL A 239 0.20 4.37 -24.76
N LEU A 240 -0.79 3.46 -24.69
CA LEU A 240 -1.79 3.30 -25.74
C LEU A 240 -2.62 4.58 -25.93
N ALA A 241 -3.03 5.23 -24.84
CA ALA A 241 -3.73 6.50 -24.88
C ALA A 241 -2.87 7.62 -25.50
N ALA A 242 -1.56 7.66 -25.22
CA ALA A 242 -0.65 8.67 -25.78
C ALA A 242 -0.33 8.45 -27.27
N MET A 243 -0.42 7.20 -27.75
CA MET A 243 -0.11 6.83 -29.14
C MET A 243 -1.33 6.86 -30.07
N THR A 244 -2.53 6.81 -29.50
CA THR A 244 -3.80 6.81 -30.24
C THR A 244 -4.27 8.25 -30.47
N PRO A 245 -4.89 8.57 -31.63
CA PRO A 245 -5.50 9.88 -31.83
C PRO A 245 -6.50 10.24 -30.72
N PRO A 246 -6.62 11.51 -30.32
CA PRO A 246 -7.49 11.92 -29.21
C PRO A 246 -8.93 11.42 -29.30
N GLU A 247 -9.50 11.42 -30.50
CA GLU A 247 -10.86 10.96 -30.79
C GLU A 247 -11.10 9.47 -30.46
N ASP A 248 -10.06 8.65 -30.52
CA ASP A 248 -10.12 7.19 -30.28
C ASP A 248 -9.51 6.78 -28.93
N ALA A 249 -8.81 7.69 -28.25
CA ALA A 249 -8.09 7.42 -27.00
C ALA A 249 -9.00 7.21 -25.78
N TRP A 250 -10.29 7.54 -25.89
CA TRP A 250 -11.25 7.50 -24.77
C TRP A 250 -11.33 6.13 -24.12
N MET A 251 -11.33 5.04 -24.91
CA MET A 251 -11.46 3.68 -24.39
C MET A 251 -10.30 3.31 -23.46
N TYR A 252 -9.07 3.64 -23.85
CA TYR A 252 -7.88 3.38 -23.01
C TYR A 252 -7.91 4.19 -21.72
N ARG A 253 -8.44 5.42 -21.78
CA ARG A 253 -8.59 6.27 -20.60
C ARG A 253 -9.65 5.75 -19.63
N THR A 254 -10.78 5.27 -20.14
CA THR A 254 -11.79 4.57 -19.34
C THR A 254 -11.17 3.35 -18.65
N LEU A 255 -10.47 2.50 -19.39
CA LEU A 255 -9.80 1.32 -18.82
C LEU A 255 -8.73 1.70 -17.79
N TRP A 256 -8.01 2.81 -18.00
CA TRP A 256 -7.07 3.35 -17.03
C TRP A 256 -7.76 3.69 -15.70
N PHE A 257 -8.91 4.37 -15.72
CA PHE A 257 -9.67 4.70 -14.51
C PHE A 257 -10.17 3.45 -13.79
N VAL A 258 -10.67 2.45 -14.52
CA VAL A 258 -11.09 1.17 -13.94
C VAL A 258 -9.93 0.48 -13.22
N VAL A 259 -8.75 0.43 -13.81
CA VAL A 259 -7.57 -0.19 -13.17
C VAL A 259 -7.13 0.64 -11.96
N ASN A 260 -7.19 1.96 -12.06
CA ASN A 260 -6.88 2.85 -10.94
C ASN A 260 -7.86 2.66 -9.76
N ASP A 261 -9.14 2.45 -10.04
CA ASP A 261 -10.15 2.13 -9.03
C ASP A 261 -9.83 0.82 -8.31
N VAL A 262 -9.48 -0.23 -9.07
CA VAL A 262 -9.06 -1.51 -8.50
C VAL A 262 -7.85 -1.32 -7.60
N LEU A 263 -6.88 -0.50 -8.01
CA LEU A 263 -5.70 -0.19 -7.20
C LEU A 263 -6.11 0.51 -5.89
N CYS A 264 -6.91 1.58 -5.96
CA CYS A 264 -7.41 2.34 -4.80
C CYS A 264 -8.28 1.50 -3.86
N ALA A 265 -9.02 0.53 -4.40
CA ALA A 265 -9.89 -0.36 -3.66
C ALA A 265 -9.15 -1.55 -3.06
N SER A 266 -7.96 -1.91 -3.55
CA SER A 266 -7.25 -3.12 -3.11
C SER A 266 -6.55 -2.96 -1.76
N ASN A 267 -6.04 -1.77 -1.45
CA ASN A 267 -5.13 -1.57 -0.31
C ASN A 267 -5.80 -1.84 1.05
N ALA A 268 -6.92 -1.19 1.38
CA ALA A 268 -7.54 -1.36 2.70
C ALA A 268 -8.13 -2.76 2.91
N PRO A 269 -8.89 -3.37 1.98
CA PRO A 269 -9.44 -4.71 2.16
C PRO A 269 -8.34 -5.77 2.28
N VAL A 270 -7.28 -5.67 1.48
CA VAL A 270 -6.11 -6.55 1.64
C VAL A 270 -5.56 -6.36 3.04
N LEU A 271 -5.22 -5.14 3.47
CA LEU A 271 -4.65 -4.91 4.80
C LEU A 271 -5.57 -5.35 5.96
N LEU A 272 -6.89 -5.21 5.81
CA LEU A 272 -7.89 -5.70 6.76
C LEU A 272 -7.94 -7.23 6.82
N ALA A 273 -7.99 -7.90 5.67
CA ALA A 273 -7.95 -9.35 5.57
C ALA A 273 -6.61 -9.93 6.06
N LEU A 274 -5.53 -9.16 5.87
CA LEU A 274 -4.18 -9.54 6.27
C LEU A 274 -3.99 -9.46 7.80
N ASN A 275 -4.66 -8.53 8.48
CA ASN A 275 -4.52 -8.32 9.91
C ASN A 275 -5.68 -8.94 10.70
N LYS A 276 -5.49 -10.19 11.16
CA LYS A 276 -6.40 -10.90 12.09
C LYS A 276 -6.89 -10.09 13.31
N PRO A 277 -6.16 -9.10 13.90
CA PRO A 277 -6.70 -8.33 15.02
C PRO A 277 -7.78 -7.29 14.66
N ILE A 278 -7.97 -6.92 13.38
CA ILE A 278 -8.88 -5.82 13.00
C ILE A 278 -10.36 -6.26 12.84
N PRO A 279 -10.69 -7.41 12.23
CA PRO A 279 -12.07 -7.81 11.98
C PRO A 279 -13.00 -7.87 13.20
N PRO A 280 -12.61 -8.39 14.38
CA PRO A 280 -13.54 -8.47 15.49
C PRO A 280 -13.85 -7.09 16.09
N MET A 281 -12.94 -6.11 16.00
CA MET A 281 -13.15 -4.78 16.59
C MET A 281 -14.06 -3.87 15.74
N ALA A 282 -14.08 -4.04 14.42
CA ALA A 282 -14.89 -3.21 13.54
C ALA A 282 -16.38 -3.62 13.52
N PHE A 283 -16.69 -4.87 13.85
CA PHE A 283 -18.04 -5.44 13.73
C PHE A 283 -18.68 -5.88 15.05
N THR A 284 -17.98 -5.80 16.19
CA THR A 284 -18.63 -6.00 17.49
C THR A 284 -19.13 -4.67 18.05
N CYS A 285 -20.44 -4.47 17.95
CA CYS A 285 -21.15 -3.47 18.74
C CYS A 285 -20.85 -3.73 20.23
N PRO A 286 -20.48 -2.72 21.03
CA PRO A 286 -20.10 -2.91 22.42
C PRO A 286 -21.35 -3.05 23.29
N THR A 287 -22.05 -4.17 23.15
CA THR A 287 -23.05 -4.61 24.12
C THR A 287 -22.88 -6.11 24.31
N LEU A 288 -22.54 -6.48 25.55
CA LEU A 288 -22.54 -7.85 26.10
C LEU A 288 -21.42 -8.78 25.62
N THR A 289 -20.29 -8.76 26.33
CA THR A 289 -19.82 -9.88 27.21
C THR A 289 -18.31 -9.75 27.46
N GLN A 290 -17.97 -8.92 28.43
CA GLN A 290 -16.65 -8.90 29.06
C GLN A 290 -16.57 -10.06 30.06
N LYS A 291 -16.35 -11.29 29.58
CA LYS A 291 -15.82 -12.37 30.43
C LYS A 291 -15.18 -13.46 29.56
N THR A 292 -13.87 -13.63 29.75
CA THR A 292 -13.10 -14.85 29.45
C THR A 292 -12.47 -14.97 28.06
N TYR A 293 -11.46 -14.15 27.73
CA TYR A 293 -10.35 -14.58 26.84
C TYR A 293 -9.04 -13.83 27.15
N PRO A 294 -8.14 -14.34 28.01
CA PRO A 294 -6.84 -13.71 28.28
C PRO A 294 -5.75 -13.93 27.20
N HIS A 295 -6.02 -14.61 26.07
CA HIS A 295 -4.93 -15.19 25.26
C HIS A 295 -4.85 -14.87 23.75
N LEU A 296 -5.70 -14.00 23.19
CA LEU A 296 -5.69 -13.71 21.74
C LEU A 296 -5.03 -12.36 21.41
N SER A 297 -3.73 -12.26 21.67
CA SER A 297 -2.87 -11.12 21.28
C SER A 297 -1.56 -11.59 20.61
N SER A 298 -1.61 -12.74 19.92
CA SER A 298 -0.40 -13.43 19.43
C SER A 298 -0.04 -13.13 17.96
N ALA A 299 -1.00 -12.83 17.07
CA ALA A 299 -0.71 -12.71 15.64
C ALA A 299 -0.04 -11.39 15.20
N ALA A 300 -0.33 -10.26 15.86
CA ALA A 300 0.43 -9.02 15.65
C ALA A 300 1.81 -9.09 16.33
N ARG A 301 1.91 -9.87 17.42
CA ARG A 301 3.17 -10.18 18.09
C ARG A 301 4.02 -11.20 17.34
N THR A 302 3.54 -11.95 16.34
CA THR A 302 4.40 -12.96 15.68
C THR A 302 5.46 -12.39 14.74
N LEU A 303 5.33 -11.15 14.26
CA LEU A 303 6.42 -10.48 13.53
C LEU A 303 7.36 -9.69 14.46
N GLU A 304 6.86 -9.12 15.56
CA GLU A 304 7.69 -8.39 16.55
C GLU A 304 8.26 -9.27 17.68
N GLY A 305 7.63 -10.42 17.96
CA GLY A 305 7.92 -11.33 19.05
C GLY A 305 8.81 -12.51 18.65
N CYS A 306 8.83 -12.93 17.38
CA CYS A 306 9.86 -13.87 16.89
C CYS A 306 11.28 -13.31 17.02
N SER A 307 11.43 -11.99 17.18
CA SER A 307 12.73 -11.34 17.44
C SER A 307 13.13 -11.32 18.92
N ARG A 308 12.23 -11.63 19.86
CA ARG A 308 12.54 -11.67 21.31
C ARG A 308 13.13 -13.02 21.75
N ASP A 309 12.79 -14.10 21.06
CA ASP A 309 13.35 -15.43 21.28
C ASP A 309 14.60 -15.73 20.44
N ALA A 310 15.02 -14.79 19.59
CA ALA A 310 16.36 -14.79 18.98
C ALA A 310 17.41 -14.27 19.98
N HIS A 311 17.39 -14.79 21.21
CA HIS A 311 18.56 -14.72 22.08
C HIS A 311 19.58 -15.71 21.50
N MET A 312 20.78 -15.20 21.24
CA MET A 312 21.83 -15.88 20.49
C MET A 312 22.03 -17.35 20.88
N ASN A 313 21.94 -18.24 19.90
CA ASN A 313 22.83 -19.39 19.86
C ASN A 313 24.26 -18.85 19.83
N ARG A 314 24.90 -18.77 21.00
CA ARG A 314 26.36 -18.74 21.06
C ARG A 314 26.87 -19.95 20.27
N PRO A 315 27.90 -19.80 19.42
CA PRO A 315 28.60 -20.97 18.92
C PRO A 315 29.16 -21.71 20.12
N ILE A 316 28.71 -22.95 20.32
CA ILE A 316 29.38 -23.90 21.19
C ILE A 316 30.70 -24.22 20.49
N THR A 317 31.77 -23.53 20.89
CA THR A 317 33.12 -23.94 20.56
C THR A 317 33.34 -25.33 21.17
N ALA A 318 33.57 -26.30 20.30
CA ALA A 318 33.96 -27.66 20.64
C ALA A 318 35.36 -27.66 21.28
N GLN A 319 35.45 -27.30 22.57
CA GLN A 319 36.68 -27.46 23.35
C GLN A 319 36.37 -27.63 24.84
N GLN A 320 35.54 -28.61 25.18
CA GLN A 320 35.47 -29.12 26.56
C GLN A 320 34.85 -30.52 26.55
N ARG A 321 35.62 -31.48 26.06
CA ARG A 321 35.28 -32.91 26.18
C ARG A 321 36.51 -33.76 26.44
N THR A 322 37.38 -33.34 27.36
CA THR A 322 38.45 -34.17 27.95
C THR A 322 38.91 -33.57 29.28
N SER A 323 38.23 -33.94 30.38
CA SER A 323 38.63 -33.97 31.80
C SER A 323 37.33 -33.70 32.57
N CYS A 324 36.69 -34.66 33.21
CA CYS A 324 37.22 -35.33 34.38
C CYS A 324 36.64 -36.75 34.49
N HIS A 325 37.51 -37.74 34.33
CA HIS A 325 37.39 -39.02 35.03
C HIS A 325 38.54 -39.05 36.03
N ALA A 326 38.25 -38.86 37.32
CA ALA A 326 39.05 -39.38 38.43
C ALA A 326 38.45 -38.96 39.78
N ALA A 327 38.41 -39.93 40.69
CA ALA A 327 38.18 -39.83 42.13
C ALA A 327 36.77 -39.42 42.59
N GLY A 328 36.11 -40.13 43.50
CA GLY A 328 36.62 -41.07 44.48
C GLY A 328 36.05 -40.68 45.84
N GLU A 329 35.49 -41.68 46.50
CA GLU A 329 35.27 -41.78 47.94
C GLU A 329 34.02 -41.18 48.60
N ARG A 330 33.48 -42.05 49.45
CA ARG A 330 32.29 -42.01 50.27
C ARG A 330 32.62 -41.31 51.59
N HIS A 331 31.67 -40.60 52.19
CA HIS A 331 31.48 -40.61 53.65
C HIS A 331 30.09 -40.08 54.05
N PRO A 332 29.60 -40.39 55.27
CA PRO A 332 28.22 -40.75 55.51
C PRO A 332 27.40 -39.64 56.15
N ILE A 333 26.09 -39.82 55.99
CA ILE A 333 24.98 -39.07 56.54
C ILE A 333 25.05 -39.04 58.08
N LYS A 334 25.02 -37.84 58.67
CA LYS A 334 24.65 -37.63 60.08
C LYS A 334 23.18 -37.19 60.13
N ILE A 335 22.36 -38.04 60.75
CA ILE A 335 20.97 -37.77 61.14
C ILE A 335 21.01 -37.13 62.53
N ASN A 336 20.40 -35.96 62.70
CA ASN A 336 20.07 -35.41 64.02
C ASN A 336 18.56 -35.62 64.29
N PRO A 337 18.16 -36.05 65.49
CA PRO A 337 16.76 -36.22 65.87
C PRO A 337 16.11 -34.89 66.32
N PRO A 338 14.77 -34.83 66.40
CA PRO A 338 14.05 -33.65 66.84
C PRO A 338 14.10 -33.51 68.37
N LEU A 339 14.26 -32.29 68.84
CA LEU A 339 13.95 -31.91 70.22
C LEU A 339 12.49 -31.45 70.28
N ALA A 340 11.83 -31.92 71.34
CA ALA A 340 10.45 -31.68 71.73
C ALA A 340 10.17 -30.23 72.14
#